data_AF-A0A250FE59-F1
#
_entry.id   AF-A0A250FE59-F1
#
_cell.length_a   1.000
_cell.length_b   1.000
_cell.length_c   1.000
_cell.angle_alpha   90.00
_cell.angle_beta   90.00
_cell.angle_gamma   90.00
#
_symmetry.space_group_name_H-M   'P 1'
#
loop_
_entity.id
_entity.type
_entity.pdbx_description
1 polymer ?
#
loop_
_entity_poly.entity_id
_entity_poly.type
_entity_poly.pdbx_seq_one_letter_code
_entity_poly.pdbx_strand_id
1 'polypeptide(L)'
;MPYTITITNDSPQALAYVEKARKLDFVKVTEIKKPKKVALSQSLDFTPKEKELQRKINRGLQELEDFRAGKVQLKKLEDVLNEI
;
A
#
# COMPACT_ATOMS: atom_id res chain seq x y z
N MET A 1 -29.49 -5.66 -19.00
CA MET A 1 -28.30 -6.23 -18.33
C MET A 1 -27.10 -5.36 -18.72
N PRO A 2 -26.29 -4.86 -17.77
CA PRO A 2 -25.10 -4.06 -18.09
C PRO A 2 -23.93 -4.95 -18.53
N TYR A 3 -23.12 -4.48 -19.48
CA TYR A 3 -21.91 -5.16 -19.96
C TYR A 3 -20.66 -4.33 -19.67
N THR A 4 -19.53 -4.98 -19.42
CA THR A 4 -18.25 -4.33 -19.13
C THR A 4 -17.18 -4.78 -20.11
N ILE A 5 -16.45 -3.83 -20.70
CA ILE A 5 -15.34 -4.07 -21.61
C ILE A 5 -14.06 -3.60 -20.92
N THR A 6 -13.09 -4.50 -20.73
CA THR A 6 -11.80 -4.18 -20.12
C THR A 6 -10.74 -4.00 -21.18
N ILE A 7 -10.11 -2.82 -21.20
CA ILE A 7 -8.99 -2.50 -22.08
C ILE A 7 -7.70 -2.77 -21.31
N THR A 8 -6.94 -3.78 -21.73
CA THR A 8 -5.77 -4.29 -21.00
C THR A 8 -4.46 -3.59 -21.37
N ASN A 9 -4.42 -2.92 -22.53
CA ASN A 9 -3.23 -2.31 -23.12
C ASN A 9 -3.51 -0.85 -23.51
N ASP A 10 -2.50 -0.01 -23.39
CA ASP A 10 -2.46 1.43 -23.69
C ASP A 10 -2.03 1.76 -25.13
N SER A 11 -2.12 0.78 -26.05
CA SER A 11 -1.84 0.98 -27.46
C SER A 11 -2.63 2.16 -28.06
N PRO A 12 -2.10 2.84 -29.10
CA PRO A 12 -2.80 3.93 -29.77
C PRO A 12 -4.20 3.56 -30.25
N GLN A 13 -4.39 2.31 -30.66
CA GLN A 13 -5.69 1.78 -31.09
C GLN A 13 -6.69 1.67 -29.94
N ALA A 14 -6.23 1.24 -28.76
CA ALA A 14 -7.06 1.16 -27.56
C ALA A 14 -7.52 2.55 -27.10
N LEU A 15 -6.63 3.55 -27.11
CA LEU A 15 -6.97 4.94 -26.80
C LEU A 15 -8.00 5.50 -27.79
N ALA A 16 -7.81 5.28 -29.09
CA ALA A 16 -8.76 5.70 -30.11
C ALA A 16 -10.15 5.05 -29.94
N TYR A 17 -10.20 3.80 -29.48
CA TYR A 17 -11.46 3.12 -29.16
C TYR A 17 -12.15 3.77 -27.94
N VAL A 18 -11.41 4.12 -26.89
CA VAL A 18 -11.95 4.85 -25.73
C VAL A 18 -12.54 6.19 -26.15
N GLU A 19 -11.84 6.95 -27.00
CA GLU A 19 -12.33 8.24 -27.51
C GLU A 19 -13.61 8.09 -28.32
N LYS A 20 -13.70 7.05 -29.16
CA LYS A 20 -14.93 6.75 -29.91
C LYS A 20 -16.06 6.34 -28.97
N ALA A 21 -15.79 5.45 -28.00
CA ALA A 21 -16.78 5.00 -27.03
C ALA A 21 -17.31 6.15 -26.17
N ARG A 22 -16.47 7.14 -25.84
CA ARG A 22 -16.85 8.34 -25.07
C ARG A 22 -17.81 9.26 -25.82
N LYS A 23 -17.84 9.21 -27.15
CA LYS A 23 -18.78 9.98 -27.99
C LYS A 23 -20.19 9.37 -28.04
N LEU A 24 -20.35 8.13 -27.56
CA LEU A 24 -21.63 7.46 -27.50
C LEU A 24 -22.35 7.87 -26.21
N ASP A 25 -23.59 8.32 -26.35
CA ASP A 25 -24.46 8.82 -25.27
C ASP A 25 -24.93 7.71 -24.31
N PHE A 26 -24.99 6.46 -24.78
CA PHE A 26 -25.37 5.30 -23.98
C PHE A 26 -24.20 4.60 -23.28
N VAL A 27 -22.95 5.08 -23.42
CA VAL A 27 -21.76 4.42 -22.86
C VAL A 27 -21.13 5.26 -21.74
N LYS A 28 -20.90 4.62 -20.59
CA LYS A 28 -20.16 5.22 -19.48
C LYS A 28 -18.70 4.74 -19.49
N VAL A 29 -17.79 5.61 -19.93
CA VAL A 29 -16.35 5.35 -19.85
C VAL A 29 -15.85 5.66 -18.44
N THR A 30 -15.29 4.65 -17.77
CA THR A 30 -14.69 4.80 -16.43
C THR A 30 -13.21 4.45 -16.50
N GLU A 31 -12.35 5.38 -16.06
CA GLU A 31 -10.91 5.13 -16.01
C GLU A 31 -10.56 4.43 -14.69
N ILE A 32 -10.01 3.23 -14.80
CA ILE A 32 -9.45 2.53 -13.64
C ILE A 32 -8.01 2.98 -13.50
N LYS A 33 -7.75 3.90 -12.55
CA LYS A 33 -6.38 4.27 -12.18
C LYS A 33 -5.67 3.01 -11.70
N LYS A 34 -4.80 2.44 -12.54
CA LYS A 34 -3.82 1.46 -12.05
C LYS A 34 -3.03 2.16 -10.95
N PRO A 35 -2.80 1.54 -9.78
CA PRO A 35 -1.79 2.05 -8.87
C PRO A 35 -0.50 2.08 -9.69
N LYS A 36 0.01 3.29 -9.96
CA LYS A 36 1.39 3.43 -10.41
C LYS A 36 2.19 2.62 -9.39
N LYS A 37 2.89 1.58 -9.84
CA LYS A 37 4.01 1.06 -9.06
C LYS A 37 4.99 2.22 -8.99
N VAL A 38 4.80 3.08 -7.99
CA VAL A 38 5.78 4.07 -7.60
C VAL A 38 6.98 3.21 -7.24
N ALA A 39 8.03 3.27 -8.05
CA ALA A 39 9.33 2.77 -7.62
C ALA A 39 9.57 3.43 -6.26
N LEU A 40 9.71 2.62 -5.21
CA LEU A 40 9.99 3.05 -3.83
C LEU A 40 11.40 3.67 -3.74
N SER A 41 11.64 4.74 -4.48
CA SER A 41 12.82 5.60 -4.37
C SER A 41 12.43 7.01 -3.93
N GLN A 42 11.29 7.15 -3.26
CA GLN A 42 11.14 8.22 -2.28
C GLN A 42 11.79 7.69 -1.02
N SER A 43 12.94 8.25 -0.65
CA SER A 43 13.36 8.28 0.74
C SER A 43 12.16 8.80 1.52
N LEU A 44 11.45 7.90 2.21
CA LEU A 44 10.47 8.27 3.19
C LEU A 44 11.28 9.04 4.23
N ASP A 45 11.23 10.35 4.16
CA ASP A 45 11.71 11.24 5.21
C ASP A 45 10.79 11.04 6.40
N PHE A 46 10.96 9.89 7.07
CA PHE A 46 10.25 9.55 8.28
C PHE A 46 10.50 10.69 9.26
N THR A 47 9.41 11.31 9.69
CA THR A 47 9.44 12.29 10.76
C THR A 47 10.10 11.64 12.00
N PRO A 48 10.71 12.43 12.90
CA PRO A 48 11.41 11.87 14.08
C PRO A 48 10.56 10.86 14.86
N LYS A 49 9.24 11.11 14.95
CA LYS A 49 8.26 10.23 15.60
C LYS A 49 8.04 8.90 14.88
N GLU A 50 8.04 8.89 13.55
CA GLU A 50 7.88 7.66 12.76
C GLU A 50 9.12 6.77 12.85
N LYS A 51 10.32 7.35 12.89
CA LYS A 51 11.57 6.60 13.13
C LYS A 51 11.60 5.98 14.52
N GLU A 52 11.11 6.71 15.52
CA GLU A 52 11.02 6.21 16.88
C GLU A 52 10.02 5.05 16.99
N LEU A 53 8.84 5.20 16.39
CA LEU A 53 7.84 4.14 16.31
C LEU A 53 8.40 2.89 15.61
N GLN A 54 9.09 3.06 14.48
CA GLN A 54 9.71 1.96 13.75
C GLN A 54 10.75 1.22 14.61
N ARG A 55 11.56 1.94 15.39
CA ARG A 55 12.50 1.32 16.33
C ARG A 55 11.80 0.51 17.41
N LYS A 56 10.72 1.03 17.99
CA LYS A 56 9.95 0.34 19.03
C LYS A 56 9.29 -0.94 18.49
N ILE A 57 8.75 -0.89 17.27
CA ILE A 57 8.18 -2.05 16.59
C ILE A 57 9.27 -3.11 16.35
N ASN A 58 10.43 -2.74 15.80
CA ASN A 58 11.51 -3.68 15.53
C ASN A 58 12.05 -4.32 16.82
N ARG A 59 12.14 -3.56 17.91
CA ARG A 59 12.52 -4.07 19.23
C ARG A 59 11.51 -5.09 19.74
N GLY A 60 10.21 -4.80 19.65
CA GLY A 60 9.16 -5.74 20.08
C GLY A 60 9.16 -7.04 19.28
N LEU A 61 9.48 -6.99 17.97
CA LEU A 61 9.63 -8.18 17.14
C LEU A 61 10.82 -9.04 17.58
N GLN A 62 11.97 -8.42 17.85
CA GLN A 62 13.15 -9.12 18.37
C GLN A 62 12.85 -9.79 19.71
N GLU A 63 12.18 -9.08 20.63
CA GLU A 63 11.79 -9.61 21.94
C GLU A 63 10.80 -10.78 21.80
N LEU A 64 9.91 -10.77 20.80
CA LEU A 64 9.01 -11.88 20.48
C LEU A 64 9.74 -13.09 19.91
N GLU A 65 10.75 -12.87 19.07
CA GLU A 65 11.60 -13.94 18.54
C GLU A 65 12.41 -14.59 19.67
N ASP A 66 12.99 -13.78 20.56
CA ASP A 66 13.73 -14.28 21.73
C ASP A 66 12.82 -14.99 22.74
N PHE A 67 11.56 -14.57 22.89
CA PHE A 67 10.54 -15.29 23.66
C PHE A 67 10.18 -16.63 23.02
N ARG A 68 9.95 -16.67 21.70
CA ARG A 68 9.73 -17.92 20.97
C ARG A 68 10.92 -18.86 21.06
N ALA A 69 12.13 -18.31 21.09
CA ALA A 69 13.37 -19.07 21.28
C ALA A 69 13.62 -19.48 22.75
N GLY A 70 12.72 -19.12 23.68
CA GLY A 70 12.80 -19.47 25.09
C GLY A 70 13.92 -18.77 25.87
N LYS A 71 14.47 -17.68 25.32
CA LYS A 71 15.65 -16.98 25.88
C LYS A 71 15.27 -15.85 26.84
N VAL A 72 14.07 -15.27 26.72
CA VAL A 72 13.63 -14.09 27.47
C VAL A 72 12.13 -14.17 27.78
N GLN A 73 11.68 -13.59 28.90
CA GLN A 73 10.25 -13.38 29.20
C GLN A 73 9.79 -12.04 28.62
N LEU A 74 8.64 -12.01 27.94
CA LEU A 74 8.09 -10.78 27.37
C LEU A 74 7.82 -9.75 28.48
N LYS A 75 8.28 -8.51 28.26
CA LYS A 75 7.88 -7.38 29.10
C LYS A 75 6.38 -7.14 28.94
N LYS A 76 5.73 -6.64 30.00
CA LYS A 76 4.32 -6.30 29.95
C LYS A 76 4.09 -5.20 28.93
N LEU A 77 3.01 -5.32 28.16
CA LEU A 77 2.64 -4.36 27.13
C LEU A 77 2.42 -2.94 27.71
N GLU A 78 2.02 -2.87 28.97
CA GLU A 78 1.86 -1.64 29.75
C GLU A 78 3.17 -0.84 29.89
N ASP A 79 4.29 -1.50 30.14
CA ASP A 79 5.60 -0.85 30.29
C ASP A 79 6.11 -0.30 28.95
N VAL A 80 5.83 -1.03 27.86
CA VAL A 80 6.21 -0.64 26.50
C VAL A 80 5.41 0.58 26.02
N LEU A 81 4.13 0.66 26.39
CA LEU A 81 3.26 1.79 26.04
C LEU A 81 3.55 3.05 26.86
N ASN A 82 3.98 2.91 28.11
CA ASN A 82 4.38 4.04 28.95
C ASN A 82 5.72 4.69 28.54
N GLU A 83 6.50 4.03 27.68
CA GLU A 83 7.78 4.53 27.17
C GLU A 83 7.64 5.29 25.83
N ILE A 84 6.39 5.53 25.35
CA ILE A 84 6.02 6.28 24.13
C ILE A 84 5.30 7.58 24.50
#